data_AF-A0A5S9M8P4-F1
#
_entry.id   AF-A0A5S9M8P4-F1
#
_cell.length_a   1.000
_cell.length_b   1.000
_cell.length_c   1.000
_cell.angle_alpha   90.00
_cell.angle_beta   90.00
_cell.angle_gamma   90.00
#
_symmetry.space_group_name_H-M   'P 1'
#
loop_
_entity.id
_entity.type
_entity.pdbx_description
1 polymer ?
#
loop_
_entity_poly.entity_id
_entity_poly.type
_entity_poly.pdbx_seq_one_letter_code
_entity_poly.pdbx_strand_id
1 'polypeptide(L)'
;MTTRKPREGERNGVDYFFKTREEFEHMIENKKLLEWAEYVGNYYGTPVDYVEQTLSEGKDVFLEIEVQGALQVKRSIPGRSFLFSLHRLVFQNFKTVSLLAVQNLRSSFETEWLLRKKKLK
;
A
#
# COMPACT_ATOMS: atom_id res chain seq x y z
N MET A 1 -1.16 5.49 11.85
CA MET A 1 -1.86 5.63 13.15
C MET A 1 -2.07 4.25 13.76
N THR A 2 -2.08 4.12 15.09
CA THR A 2 -2.36 2.84 15.76
C THR A 2 -2.98 3.01 17.15
N THR A 3 -3.72 1.99 17.60
CA THR A 3 -4.18 1.86 19.00
C THR A 3 -3.22 1.10 19.91
N ARG A 4 -2.14 0.55 19.33
CA ARG A 4 -1.08 -0.09 20.10
C ARG A 4 -0.43 0.95 21.01
N LYS A 5 -0.10 0.56 22.24
CA LYS A 5 0.72 1.41 23.11
C LYS A 5 2.10 1.68 22.48
N PRO A 6 2.65 2.90 22.63
CA PRO A 6 4.01 3.19 22.18
C PRO A 6 5.02 2.27 22.87
N ARG A 7 6.01 1.80 22.10
CA ARG A 7 7.21 1.14 22.61
C ARG A 7 8.19 2.19 23.13
N GLU A 8 9.15 1.74 23.92
CA GLU A 8 10.23 2.60 24.40
C GLU A 8 10.95 3.27 23.21
N GLY A 9 11.08 4.60 23.27
CA GLY A 9 11.70 5.41 22.21
C GLY A 9 10.75 5.88 21.10
N GLU A 10 9.57 5.28 20.94
CA GLU A 10 8.58 5.77 19.94
C GLU A 10 7.95 7.09 20.41
N ARG A 11 7.79 8.04 19.49
CA ARG A 11 7.22 9.37 19.74
C ARG A 11 5.94 9.57 18.93
N ASN A 12 4.91 10.07 19.61
CA ASN A 12 3.64 10.39 18.99
C ASN A 12 3.78 11.48 17.91
N GLY A 13 3.21 11.26 16.74
CA GLY A 13 3.28 12.15 15.58
C GLY A 13 4.62 12.12 14.84
N VAL A 14 5.58 11.29 15.28
CA VAL A 14 6.84 11.04 14.57
C VAL A 14 6.84 9.62 14.03
N ASP A 15 6.74 8.62 14.92
CA ASP A 15 6.76 7.21 14.53
C ASP A 15 5.34 6.74 14.18
N TYR A 16 4.38 7.04 15.07
CA TYR A 16 2.96 6.81 14.85
C TYR A 16 2.12 7.90 15.50
N PHE A 17 0.91 8.09 14.99
CA PHE A 17 -0.17 8.70 15.76
C PHE A 17 -0.80 7.62 16.65
N PHE A 18 -0.55 7.68 17.95
CA PHE A 18 -1.10 6.77 18.94
C PHE A 18 -2.47 7.30 19.40
N LYS A 19 -3.48 6.43 19.35
CA LYS A 19 -4.87 6.75 19.68
C LYS A 19 -5.46 5.72 20.62
N THR A 20 -6.48 6.07 21.39
CA THR A 20 -7.29 5.05 22.08
C THR A 20 -8.13 4.28 21.06
N ARG A 21 -8.67 3.12 21.48
CA ARG A 21 -9.52 2.32 20.59
C ARG A 21 -10.78 3.09 20.21
N GLU A 22 -11.38 3.76 21.17
CA GLU A 22 -12.60 4.55 21.01
C GLU A 22 -12.38 5.73 20.04
N GLU A 23 -11.24 6.43 20.16
CA GLU A 23 -10.88 7.49 19.20
C GLU A 23 -10.70 6.93 17.79
N PHE A 24 -10.06 5.76 17.65
CA PHE A 24 -9.84 5.15 16.34
C PHE A 24 -11.17 4.69 15.71
N GLU A 25 -12.03 4.05 16.48
CA GLU A 25 -13.37 3.61 16.04
C GLU A 25 -14.21 4.82 15.59
N HIS A 26 -14.17 5.93 16.34
CA HIS A 26 -14.80 7.17 15.93
C HIS A 26 -14.25 7.69 14.59
N MET A 27 -12.94 7.58 14.34
CA MET A 27 -12.35 7.96 13.05
C MET A 27 -12.80 7.03 11.91
N ILE A 28 -13.00 5.74 12.16
CA ILE A 28 -13.57 4.80 11.17
C ILE A 28 -14.98 5.24 10.79
N GLU A 29 -15.85 5.50 11.78
CA GLU A 29 -17.25 5.91 11.57
C GLU A 29 -17.36 7.21 10.77
N ASN A 30 -16.46 8.15 11.06
CA ASN A 30 -16.42 9.45 10.39
C ASN A 30 -15.64 9.45 9.06
N LYS A 31 -15.25 8.28 8.55
CA LYS A 31 -14.50 8.12 7.29
C LYS A 31 -13.21 8.96 7.25
N LYS A 32 -12.55 9.11 8.40
CA LYS A 32 -11.29 9.85 8.56
C LYS A 32 -10.04 9.02 8.25
N LEU A 33 -10.24 7.81 7.73
CA LEU A 33 -9.21 6.84 7.42
C LEU A 33 -9.27 6.41 5.96
N LEU A 34 -8.12 6.46 5.30
CA LEU A 34 -7.98 6.03 3.91
C LEU A 34 -8.06 4.51 3.79
N GLU A 35 -7.43 3.84 4.75
CA GLU A 35 -7.51 2.41 5.00
C GLU A 35 -7.28 2.14 6.50
N TRP A 36 -7.76 0.99 6.96
CA TRP A 36 -7.44 0.46 8.27
C TRP A 36 -7.54 -1.07 8.33
N ALA A 37 -6.90 -1.66 9.32
CA ALA A 37 -6.98 -3.08 9.66
C ALA A 37 -6.80 -3.30 11.17
N GLU A 38 -7.31 -4.42 11.68
CA GLU A 38 -7.02 -4.89 13.03
C GLU A 38 -6.00 -6.03 12.98
N TYR A 39 -4.94 -5.93 13.76
CA TYR A 39 -3.92 -6.96 13.89
C TYR A 39 -3.59 -7.18 15.37
N VAL A 40 -3.81 -8.41 15.84
CA VAL A 40 -3.55 -8.83 17.23
C VAL A 40 -4.20 -7.86 18.24
N GLY A 41 -5.48 -7.55 18.03
CA GLY A 41 -6.29 -6.69 18.91
C GLY A 41 -5.97 -5.20 18.87
N ASN A 42 -5.10 -4.75 17.95
CA ASN A 42 -4.77 -3.34 17.77
C ASN A 42 -5.15 -2.89 16.37
N TYR A 43 -5.75 -1.70 16.27
CA TYR A 43 -6.01 -1.07 15.00
C TYR A 43 -4.77 -0.38 14.45
N TYR A 44 -4.67 -0.38 13.12
CA TYR A 44 -3.70 0.34 12.33
C TYR A 44 -4.42 0.99 11.16
N GLY A 45 -4.02 2.20 10.79
CA GLY A 45 -4.61 2.86 9.63
C GLY A 45 -3.93 4.16 9.24
N THR A 46 -4.31 4.65 8.07
CA THR A 46 -3.73 5.82 7.42
C THR A 46 -4.71 7.00 7.46
N PRO A 47 -4.44 8.07 8.26
CA PRO A 47 -5.34 9.22 8.37
C PRO A 47 -5.46 9.98 7.05
N VAL A 48 -6.69 10.29 6.61
CA VAL A 48 -6.94 11.05 5.37
C VAL A 48 -6.29 12.43 5.44
N ASP A 49 -6.54 13.16 6.53
CA ASP A 49 -6.07 14.54 6.70
C ASP A 49 -4.52 14.63 6.60
N TYR A 50 -3.80 13.62 7.12
CA TYR A 50 -2.34 13.55 7.03
C TYR A 50 -1.83 13.33 5.59
N VAL A 51 -2.51 12.46 4.84
CA VAL A 51 -2.20 12.19 3.43
C VAL A 51 -2.46 13.44 2.59
N GLU A 52 -3.62 14.06 2.76
CA GLU A 52 -4.00 15.28 2.03
C GLU A 52 -3.05 16.44 2.32
N GLN A 53 -2.70 16.65 3.59
CA GLN A 53 -1.71 17.66 3.97
C GLN A 53 -0.36 17.39 3.29
N THR A 54 0.17 16.18 3.39
CA THR A 54 1.47 15.82 2.79
C THR A 54 1.47 16.04 1.28
N LEU A 55 0.38 15.65 0.59
CA LEU A 55 0.22 15.89 -0.84
C LEU A 55 0.12 17.38 -1.18
N SER A 56 -0.58 18.18 -0.36
CA SER A 56 -0.69 19.63 -0.54
C SER A 56 0.64 20.36 -0.36
N GLU A 57 1.55 19.80 0.45
CA GLU A 57 2.92 20.28 0.60
C GLU A 57 3.81 19.91 -0.61
N GLY A 58 3.24 19.27 -1.63
CA GLY A 58 3.95 18.86 -2.84
C GLY A 58 4.83 17.62 -2.65
N LYS A 59 4.62 16.86 -1.58
CA LYS A 59 5.36 15.62 -1.29
C LYS A 59 4.58 14.40 -1.76
N ASP A 60 5.30 13.39 -2.25
CA ASP A 60 4.71 12.09 -2.55
C ASP A 60 4.46 11.28 -1.26
N VAL A 61 3.37 10.52 -1.28
CA VAL A 61 3.01 9.62 -0.18
C VAL A 61 3.21 8.19 -0.62
N PHE A 62 4.11 7.48 0.06
CA PHE A 62 4.30 6.04 -0.13
C PHE A 62 3.50 5.28 0.94
N LEU A 63 2.62 4.38 0.50
CA LEU A 63 1.78 3.58 1.37
C LEU A 63 2.25 2.11 1.34
N GLU A 64 2.66 1.60 2.48
CA GLU A 64 2.93 0.18 2.68
C GLU A 64 1.71 -0.47 3.34
N ILE A 65 0.86 -1.09 2.51
CA ILE A 65 -0.44 -1.62 2.92
C ILE A 65 -0.70 -2.99 2.30
N GLU A 66 -1.49 -3.82 2.98
CA GLU A 66 -1.94 -5.10 2.43
C GLU A 66 -2.98 -4.92 1.31
N VAL A 67 -3.26 -6.00 0.58
CA VAL A 67 -4.23 -6.01 -0.53
C VAL A 67 -5.61 -5.47 -0.11
N GLN A 68 -6.07 -5.81 1.10
CA GLN A 68 -7.35 -5.29 1.61
C GLN A 68 -7.31 -3.77 1.87
N GLY A 69 -6.18 -3.26 2.37
CA GLY A 69 -5.96 -1.83 2.51
C GLY A 69 -5.96 -1.13 1.15
N ALA A 70 -5.25 -1.69 0.16
CA ALA A 70 -5.24 -1.17 -1.21
C ALA A 70 -6.63 -1.06 -1.84
N LEU A 71 -7.52 -2.04 -1.57
CA LEU A 71 -8.91 -1.99 -2.01
C LEU A 71 -9.72 -0.90 -1.29
N GLN A 72 -9.47 -0.64 -0.01
CA GLN A 72 -10.08 0.48 0.72
C GLN A 72 -9.65 1.81 0.11
N VAL A 73 -8.34 2.02 -0.09
CA VAL A 73 -7.80 3.25 -0.69
C VAL A 73 -8.42 3.53 -2.05
N LYS A 74 -8.51 2.52 -2.92
CA LYS A 74 -9.10 2.64 -4.26
C LYS A 74 -10.58 3.10 -4.21
N ARG A 75 -11.33 2.69 -3.18
CA ARG A 75 -12.73 3.10 -2.99
C ARG A 75 -12.84 4.51 -2.42
N SER A 76 -11.91 4.90 -1.55
CA SER A 76 -11.93 6.18 -0.85
C SER A 76 -11.56 7.36 -1.76
N ILE A 77 -10.71 7.17 -2.77
CA ILE A 77 -10.28 8.24 -3.69
C ILE A 77 -10.49 7.82 -5.15
N PRO A 78 -11.72 7.94 -5.68
CA PRO A 78 -11.99 7.65 -7.09
C PRO A 78 -11.25 8.62 -8.01
N GLY A 79 -10.62 8.11 -9.07
CA GLY A 79 -9.97 8.92 -10.11
C GLY A 79 -8.49 9.23 -9.89
N ARG A 80 -7.86 8.73 -8.83
CA ARG A 80 -6.41 8.86 -8.63
C ARG A 80 -5.65 7.66 -9.22
N SER A 81 -4.47 7.92 -9.76
CA SER A 81 -3.59 6.88 -10.29
C SER A 81 -2.90 6.17 -9.12
N PHE A 82 -3.02 4.84 -9.08
CA PHE A 82 -2.36 4.00 -8.08
C PHE A 82 -1.38 3.06 -8.78
N LEU A 83 -0.12 3.07 -8.34
CA LEU A 83 0.86 2.07 -8.70
C LEU A 83 0.97 1.06 -7.55
N PHE A 84 0.37 -0.11 -7.71
CA PHE A 84 0.52 -1.20 -6.74
C PHE A 84 1.73 -2.04 -7.12
N SER A 85 2.72 -2.10 -6.21
CA SER A 85 3.88 -2.97 -6.36
C SER A 85 3.74 -4.16 -5.43
N LEU A 86 3.53 -5.36 -5.98
CA LEU A 86 3.50 -6.61 -5.21
C LEU A 86 4.93 -7.11 -4.99
N HIS A 87 5.69 -6.44 -4.12
CA HIS A 87 6.95 -7.02 -3.65
C HIS A 87 6.66 -8.03 -2.54
N ARG A 88 6.41 -9.29 -2.91
CA ARG A 88 6.66 -10.42 -2.01
C ARG A 88 7.40 -11.49 -2.77
N LEU A 89 8.72 -11.51 -2.62
CA LEU A 89 9.57 -12.69 -2.71
C LEU A 89 10.98 -12.31 -2.20
N VAL A 90 11.22 -12.50 -0.90
CA VAL A 90 12.54 -12.94 -0.45
C VAL A 90 12.33 -14.16 0.44
N PHE A 91 12.85 -15.26 -0.08
CA PHE A 91 12.83 -16.61 0.43
C PHE A 91 13.44 -16.72 1.82
N GLN A 92 12.80 -17.49 2.71
CA GLN A 92 13.52 -18.11 3.81
C GLN A 92 14.45 -19.19 3.24
N ASN A 93 15.75 -18.94 3.31
CA ASN A 93 16.86 -19.90 3.28
C ASN A 93 16.60 -21.26 2.58
N PHE A 94 16.84 -21.32 1.28
CA PHE A 94 17.46 -22.50 0.68
C PHE A 94 18.62 -22.05 -0.21
N LYS A 95 19.82 -22.46 0.17
CA LYS A 95 21.01 -22.43 -0.68
C LYS A 95 20.64 -23.13 -2.00
N THR A 96 20.97 -22.51 -3.14
CA THR A 96 20.77 -23.00 -4.53
C THR A 96 19.48 -22.52 -5.22
N VAL A 97 19.48 -21.28 -5.74
CA VAL A 97 19.21 -21.00 -7.17
C VAL A 97 20.00 -19.74 -7.54
N SER A 98 21.23 -19.95 -8.00
CA SER A 98 21.98 -18.95 -8.74
C SER A 98 21.45 -18.88 -10.18
N LEU A 99 21.27 -17.67 -10.70
CA LEU A 99 21.51 -17.35 -12.11
C LEU A 99 20.57 -17.98 -13.17
N LEU A 100 19.25 -17.70 -13.16
CA LEU A 100 18.39 -18.09 -14.31
C LEU A 100 17.19 -17.18 -14.65
N ALA A 101 17.07 -15.99 -14.05
CA ALA A 101 15.90 -15.11 -14.30
C ALA A 101 16.18 -13.83 -15.10
N VAL A 102 17.40 -13.63 -15.64
CA VAL A 102 17.76 -12.40 -16.38
C VAL A 102 17.67 -12.54 -17.91
N GLN A 103 17.38 -13.74 -18.46
CA GLN A 103 17.35 -13.94 -19.92
C GLN A 103 15.97 -13.95 -20.59
N ASN A 104 14.84 -13.87 -19.85
CA ASN A 104 13.51 -14.07 -20.45
C ASN A 104 12.57 -12.85 -20.44
N LEU A 105 13.08 -11.63 -20.32
CA LEU A 105 12.28 -10.40 -20.35
C LEU A 105 12.54 -9.51 -21.59
N ARG A 106 12.75 -10.13 -22.76
CA ARG A 106 12.89 -9.37 -24.03
C ARG A 106 12.13 -9.91 -25.26
N SER A 107 11.16 -10.83 -25.13
CA SER A 107 10.47 -11.35 -26.33
C SER A 107 8.96 -11.62 -26.23
N SER A 108 8.20 -10.90 -25.40
CA SER A 108 6.74 -11.14 -25.32
C SER A 108 5.85 -9.89 -25.35
N PHE A 109 6.37 -8.75 -25.83
CA PHE A 109 5.53 -7.55 -26.03
C PHE A 109 5.44 -7.05 -27.50
N GLU A 110 6.15 -7.65 -28.46
CA GLU A 110 6.03 -7.25 -29.88
C GLU A 110 5.14 -8.16 -30.74
N THR A 111 4.88 -9.40 -30.32
CA THR A 111 4.15 -10.39 -31.15
C THR A 111 2.63 -10.25 -31.10
N GLU A 112 2.03 -9.82 -29.98
CA GLU A 112 0.57 -9.61 -29.90
C GLU A 112 0.09 -8.33 -30.60
N TRP A 113 0.93 -7.29 -30.69
CA TRP A 113 0.57 -6.05 -31.38
C TRP A 113 0.57 -6.20 -32.91
N LEU A 114 1.50 -6.97 -33.46
CA LEU A 114 1.59 -7.24 -34.91
C LEU A 114 0.49 -8.20 -35.40
N LEU A 115 0.07 -9.17 -34.57
CA LEU A 115 -1.01 -10.11 -34.91
C LEU A 115 -2.40 -9.44 -34.96
N ARG A 116 -2.60 -8.34 -34.21
CA ARG A 116 -3.89 -7.64 -34.14
C ARG A 116 -4.11 -6.66 -35.31
N LYS A 117 -3.07 -6.24 -36.05
CA LYS A 117 -3.21 -5.43 -37.27
C LYS A 117 -3.46 -6.24 -38.55
N LYS A 118 -3.21 -7.56 -38.57
CA LYS A 118 -3.47 -8.42 -39.75
C LYS A 118 -4.86 -9.04 -39.80
N LYS A 119 -5.71 -8.85 -38.78
CA LYS A 119 -7.10 -9.35 -38.73
C LYS A 119 -8.18 -8.29 -38.99
N LEU A 120 -7.79 -7.07 -39.38
CA LEU A 120 -8.68 -5.94 -39.70
C LEU A 120 -8.49 -5.43 -41.16
N LYS A 121 -8.07 -6.30 -42.07
CA LYS A 121 -8.19 -6.14 -43.53
C LYS A 121 -8.67 -7.44 -44.14
#